data_AF-Q9RH47-F1
#
_entry.id   AF-Q9RH47-F1
#
_cell.length_a   1.000
_cell.length_b   1.000
_cell.length_c   1.000
_cell.angle_alpha   90.00
_cell.angle_beta   90.00
_cell.angle_gamma   90.00
#
_symmetry.space_group_name_H-M   'P 1'
#
loop_
_entity.id
_entity.type
_entity.pdbx_description
1 polymer ?
#
loop_
_entity_poly.entity_id
_entity_poly.type
_entity_poly.pdbx_seq_one_letter_code
_entity_poly.pdbx_strand_id
1 'polypeptide(L)'
;MKQWVNYKYLETLQLPSFYLFDKDLDAQHQREVDELKTDPQCLYAFLTDKREIENYIAPAAIERYFSKLLKSEFSMPELNSESDVTNLLKKAGVNQRQSYLKETLNSKVAAQMTADEFLSNDTTGFMAEFIAKITKEIS
;
A
#
# COMPACT_ATOMS: atom_id res chain seq x y z
N MET A 1 8.60 6.21 -9.65
CA MET A 1 7.57 5.56 -10.50
C MET A 1 6.84 6.49 -11.47
N LYS A 2 6.88 7.83 -11.33
CA LYS A 2 6.20 8.81 -12.21
C LYS A 2 6.41 8.64 -13.74
N GLN A 3 7.44 7.92 -14.17
CA GLN A 3 7.73 7.77 -15.60
C GLN A 3 6.88 6.69 -16.28
N TRP A 4 6.53 5.59 -15.61
CA TRP A 4 5.99 4.42 -16.33
C TRP A 4 4.53 4.59 -16.78
N VAL A 5 3.71 5.18 -15.92
CA VAL A 5 2.29 5.48 -16.22
C VAL A 5 2.20 6.63 -17.23
N ASN A 6 2.97 7.71 -17.02
CA ASN A 6 2.92 8.89 -17.88
C ASN A 6 3.41 8.65 -19.30
N TYR A 7 4.37 7.73 -19.48
CA TYR A 7 4.87 7.36 -20.81
C TYR A 7 4.09 6.20 -21.45
N LYS A 8 3.03 5.70 -20.81
CA LYS A 8 2.14 4.67 -21.36
C LYS A 8 2.90 3.47 -21.96
N TYR A 9 4.01 3.05 -21.36
CA TYR A 9 4.91 2.05 -21.96
C TYR A 9 4.24 0.69 -22.24
N LEU A 10 3.09 0.41 -21.61
CA LEU A 10 2.33 -0.82 -21.74
C LEU A 10 1.11 -0.68 -22.67
N GLU A 11 0.83 0.50 -23.24
CA GLU A 11 -0.32 0.75 -24.14
C GLU A 11 -0.29 -0.14 -25.39
N THR A 12 0.92 -0.51 -25.84
CA THR A 12 1.11 -1.42 -26.98
C THR A 12 0.69 -2.86 -26.69
N LEU A 13 0.59 -3.25 -25.42
CA LEU A 13 0.19 -4.60 -25.03
C LEU A 13 -1.32 -4.81 -25.16
N GLN A 14 -2.13 -3.74 -25.24
CA GLN A 14 -3.59 -3.79 -25.33
C GLN A 14 -4.23 -4.68 -24.26
N LEU A 15 -3.61 -4.75 -23.08
CA LEU A 15 -4.08 -5.57 -21.97
C LEU A 15 -4.91 -4.74 -21.00
N PRO A 16 -5.96 -5.33 -20.41
CA PRO A 16 -6.67 -4.73 -19.29
C PRO A 16 -5.70 -4.30 -18.19
N SER A 17 -5.79 -3.03 -17.79
CA SER A 17 -4.85 -2.44 -16.83
C SER A 17 -5.56 -1.99 -15.55
N PHE A 18 -4.88 -2.23 -14.43
CA PHE A 18 -5.29 -1.83 -13.08
C PHE A 18 -4.23 -0.91 -12.49
N TYR A 19 -4.66 0.24 -11.98
CA TYR A 19 -3.81 1.24 -11.37
C TYR A 19 -4.28 1.53 -9.96
N LEU A 20 -3.36 1.43 -9.01
CA LEU A 20 -3.56 1.83 -7.62
C LEU A 20 -2.45 2.81 -7.25
N PHE A 21 -2.82 3.98 -6.78
CA PHE A 21 -1.90 5.01 -6.34
C PHE A 21 -2.09 5.28 -4.85
N ASP A 22 -1.00 5.63 -4.16
CA ASP A 22 -1.12 6.15 -2.81
C ASP A 22 -1.88 7.48 -2.83
N LYS A 23 -2.79 7.66 -1.87
CA LYS A 23 -3.51 8.92 -1.64
C LYS A 23 -2.56 10.06 -1.26
N ASP A 24 -1.53 9.74 -0.49
CA ASP A 24 -0.63 10.71 0.14
C ASP A 24 -1.41 11.79 0.91
N LEU A 25 -0.78 12.91 1.26
CA LEU A 25 -1.41 14.01 2.01
C LEU A 25 -2.35 14.89 1.18
N ASP A 26 -2.13 14.95 -0.13
CA ASP A 26 -2.73 15.96 -1.02
C ASP A 26 -3.44 15.35 -2.23
N ALA A 27 -3.60 14.02 -2.28
CA ALA A 27 -4.15 13.33 -3.44
C ALA A 27 -3.42 13.73 -4.74
N GLN A 28 -2.09 13.90 -4.69
CA GLN A 28 -1.29 14.39 -5.82
C GLN A 28 -1.54 13.63 -7.14
N HIS A 29 -1.98 12.36 -7.05
CA HIS A 29 -2.25 11.49 -8.19
C HIS A 29 -3.69 11.50 -8.69
N GLN A 30 -4.56 12.34 -8.14
CA GLN A 30 -5.98 12.39 -8.51
C GLN A 30 -6.15 12.71 -10.01
N ARG A 31 -5.33 13.62 -10.52
CA ARG A 31 -5.37 13.99 -11.94
C ARG A 31 -5.02 12.80 -12.84
N GLU A 32 -3.95 12.07 -12.53
CA GLU A 32 -3.57 10.86 -13.27
C GLU A 32 -4.68 9.79 -13.20
N VAL A 33 -5.33 9.62 -12.05
CA VAL A 33 -6.47 8.71 -11.90
C VAL A 33 -7.64 9.11 -12.82
N ASP A 34 -7.99 10.40 -12.85
CA ASP A 34 -9.10 10.89 -13.67
C ASP A 34 -8.80 10.77 -15.17
N GLU A 35 -7.55 11.00 -15.58
CA GLU A 35 -7.11 10.77 -16.95
C GLU A 35 -7.21 9.28 -17.32
N LEU A 36 -6.73 8.37 -16.46
CA LEU A 36 -6.79 6.92 -16.70
C LEU A 36 -8.22 6.37 -16.78
N LYS A 37 -9.17 6.93 -16.03
CA LYS A 37 -10.58 6.52 -16.11
C LYS A 37 -11.23 6.77 -17.48
N THR A 38 -10.63 7.63 -18.31
CA THR A 38 -11.09 7.86 -19.69
C THR A 38 -10.46 6.89 -20.69
N ASP A 39 -9.46 6.10 -20.28
CA ASP A 39 -8.78 5.13 -21.13
C ASP A 39 -9.61 3.84 -21.23
N PRO A 40 -10.01 3.40 -22.45
CA PRO A 40 -10.80 2.18 -22.63
C PRO A 40 -10.06 0.89 -22.21
N GLN A 41 -8.73 0.91 -22.07
CA GLN A 41 -7.95 -0.23 -21.60
C GLN A 41 -7.78 -0.25 -20.06
N CYS A 42 -8.13 0.85 -19.38
CA CYS A 42 -8.05 0.95 -17.95
C CYS A 42 -9.35 0.43 -17.31
N LEU A 43 -9.29 -0.77 -16.72
CA LEU A 43 -10.43 -1.33 -15.99
C LEU A 43 -10.58 -0.73 -14.58
N TYR A 44 -9.49 -0.24 -14.01
CA TYR A 44 -9.50 0.28 -12.65
C TYR A 44 -8.38 1.31 -12.46
N ALA A 45 -8.73 2.49 -11.95
CA ALA A 45 -7.77 3.50 -11.50
C ALA A 45 -8.31 4.21 -10.25
N PHE A 46 -7.64 4.05 -9.12
CA PHE A 46 -8.05 4.67 -7.85
C PHE A 46 -6.84 5.08 -7.02
N LEU A 47 -7.08 6.07 -6.14
CA LEU A 47 -6.23 6.30 -4.97
C LEU A 47 -6.61 5.32 -3.87
N THR A 48 -5.66 4.91 -3.05
CA THR A 48 -5.93 4.24 -1.77
C THR A 48 -6.84 5.12 -0.91
N ASP A 49 -7.64 4.53 -0.02
CA ASP A 49 -8.44 5.32 0.92
C ASP A 49 -7.64 5.77 2.16
N LYS A 50 -6.64 4.96 2.54
CA LYS A 50 -5.55 5.32 3.46
C LYS A 50 -4.44 6.09 2.74
N ARG A 51 -3.63 6.80 3.52
CA ARG A 51 -2.56 7.67 3.04
C ARG A 51 -1.54 6.94 2.17
N GLU A 52 -0.98 5.83 2.64
CA GLU A 52 0.00 5.02 1.91
C GLU A 52 -0.34 3.53 2.00
N ILE A 53 0.17 2.72 1.08
CA ILE A 53 -0.01 1.27 1.09
C ILE A 53 0.51 0.62 2.39
N GLU A 54 1.54 1.20 3.03
CA GLU A 54 2.05 0.73 4.31
C GLU A 54 0.99 0.76 5.43
N ASN A 55 -0.03 1.63 5.33
CA ASN A 55 -1.11 1.70 6.32
C ASN A 55 -2.05 0.49 6.29
N TYR A 56 -1.96 -0.38 5.29
CA TYR A 56 -2.69 -1.65 5.25
C TYR A 56 -1.94 -2.79 5.93
N ILE A 57 -0.67 -2.60 6.30
CA ILE A 57 0.08 -3.59 7.08
C ILE A 57 -0.42 -3.59 8.52
N ALA A 58 -0.80 -4.76 9.02
CA ALA A 58 -1.35 -4.90 10.36
C ALA A 58 -0.31 -4.53 11.44
N PRO A 59 -0.67 -3.71 12.46
CA PRO A 59 0.22 -3.37 13.57
C PRO A 59 0.87 -4.58 14.23
N ALA A 60 0.10 -5.65 14.48
CA ALA A 60 0.61 -6.87 15.09
C ALA A 60 1.74 -7.54 14.27
N ALA A 61 1.68 -7.48 12.93
CA ALA A 61 2.74 -8.02 12.08
C ALA A 61 4.03 -7.18 12.17
N ILE A 62 3.88 -5.85 12.24
CA ILE A 62 4.98 -4.92 12.46
C ILE A 62 5.64 -5.20 13.82
N GLU A 63 4.84 -5.33 14.88
CA GLU A 63 5.32 -5.64 16.24
C GLU A 63 6.12 -6.93 16.29
N ARG A 64 5.57 -8.01 15.74
CA ARG A 64 6.26 -9.30 15.67
C ARG A 64 7.60 -9.19 14.96
N TYR A 65 7.62 -8.52 13.80
CA TYR A 65 8.84 -8.38 13.00
C TYR A 65 9.93 -7.59 13.74
N PHE A 66 9.59 -6.40 14.25
CA PHE A 66 10.57 -5.54 14.90
C PHE A 66 10.99 -6.06 16.27
N SER A 67 10.12 -6.73 17.01
CA SER A 67 10.50 -7.40 18.26
C SER A 67 11.58 -8.46 18.00
N LYS A 68 11.39 -9.28 16.96
CA LYS A 68 12.36 -10.29 16.54
C LYS A 68 13.66 -9.67 16.05
N LEU A 69 13.58 -8.60 15.25
CA LEU A 69 14.75 -7.92 14.69
C LEU A 69 15.61 -7.27 15.77
N LEU A 70 14.98 -6.56 16.71
CA LEU A 70 15.63 -5.83 17.79
C LEU A 70 16.07 -6.73 18.94
N LYS A 71 15.58 -7.98 18.99
CA LYS A 71 15.76 -8.91 20.11
C LYS A 71 15.31 -8.30 21.44
N SER A 72 14.27 -7.47 21.37
CA SER A 72 13.62 -6.81 22.50
C SER A 72 12.13 -6.70 22.21
N GLU A 73 11.31 -6.51 23.23
CA GLU A 73 9.90 -6.19 23.01
C GLU A 73 9.79 -4.85 22.26
N PHE A 74 8.99 -4.82 21.19
CA PHE A 74 8.66 -3.61 20.45
C PHE A 74 7.15 -3.47 20.40
N SER A 75 6.65 -2.36 20.95
CA SER A 75 5.24 -1.98 20.87
C SER A 75 5.05 -0.96 19.76
N MET A 76 4.14 -1.26 18.84
CA MET A 76 3.84 -0.38 17.72
C MET A 76 3.06 0.83 18.24
N PRO A 77 3.47 2.06 17.90
CA PRO A 77 2.67 3.25 18.19
C PRO A 77 1.30 3.17 17.54
N GLU A 78 0.33 3.90 18.08
CA GLU A 78 -1.01 3.99 17.49
C GLU A 78 -0.93 4.35 16.00
N LEU A 79 -1.48 3.47 15.17
CA LEU A 79 -1.52 3.60 13.72
C LEU A 79 -2.94 3.94 13.29
N ASN A 80 -3.08 4.96 12.44
CA ASN A 80 -4.33 5.30 11.78
C ASN A 80 -4.14 5.42 10.26
N SER A 81 -5.24 5.62 9.54
CA SER A 81 -5.26 5.70 8.07
C SER A 81 -4.42 6.84 7.48
N GLU A 82 -4.07 7.88 8.24
CA GLU A 82 -3.33 9.07 7.78
C GLU A 82 -1.86 9.08 8.24
N SER A 83 -1.44 8.01 8.91
CA SER A 83 -0.13 7.91 9.53
C SER A 83 0.99 7.73 8.51
N ASP A 84 2.12 8.41 8.72
CA ASP A 84 3.38 8.06 8.07
C ASP A 84 4.04 6.92 8.85
N VAL A 85 3.80 5.68 8.41
CA VAL A 85 4.26 4.47 9.12
C VAL A 85 5.76 4.50 9.36
N THR A 86 6.54 4.94 8.37
CA THR A 86 8.00 4.96 8.47
C THR A 86 8.51 5.97 9.49
N ASN A 87 7.90 7.16 9.54
CA ASN A 87 8.25 8.18 10.51
C ASN A 87 7.79 7.82 11.93
N LEU A 88 6.64 7.14 12.08
CA LEU A 88 6.21 6.58 13.37
C LEU A 88 7.23 5.57 13.89
N LEU A 89 7.68 4.63 13.06
CA LEU A 89 8.68 3.62 13.45
C LEU A 89 10.00 4.25 13.86
N LYS A 90 10.48 5.27 13.13
CA LYS A 90 11.69 6.00 13.51
C LYS A 90 11.57 6.68 14.86
N LYS A 91 10.43 7.34 15.12
CA LYS A 91 10.15 7.98 16.42
C LYS A 91 10.07 6.95 17.55
N ALA A 92 9.64 5.73 17.26
CA ALA A 92 9.64 4.60 18.18
C ALA A 92 11.01 3.91 18.35
N GLY A 93 12.09 4.45 17.77
CA GLY A 93 13.45 3.95 17.95
C GLY A 93 13.96 3.00 16.86
N VAL A 94 13.22 2.81 15.77
CA VAL A 94 13.68 2.01 14.63
C VAL A 94 14.67 2.82 13.79
N ASN A 95 15.96 2.55 14.01
CA ASN A 95 17.07 3.25 13.34
C ASN A 95 17.38 2.65 11.96
N GLN A 96 16.46 2.82 11.01
CA GLN A 96 16.64 2.43 9.61
C GLN A 96 16.32 3.58 8.65
N ARG A 97 16.97 3.55 7.48
CA ARG A 97 16.66 4.51 6.39
C ARG A 97 15.23 4.31 5.93
N GLN A 98 14.56 5.40 5.55
CA GLN A 98 13.15 5.37 5.16
C GLN A 98 12.87 4.42 3.98
N SER A 99 13.73 4.44 2.96
CA SER A 99 13.60 3.53 1.82
C SER A 99 13.68 2.07 2.22
N TYR A 100 14.59 1.73 3.14
CA TYR A 100 14.74 0.37 3.64
C TYR A 100 13.57 -0.06 4.54
N LEU A 101 12.97 0.88 5.27
CA LEU A 101 11.76 0.63 6.04
C LEU A 101 10.58 0.32 5.13
N LYS A 102 10.35 1.14 4.08
CA LYS A 102 9.29 0.88 3.09
C LYS A 102 9.48 -0.49 2.43
N GLU A 103 10.70 -0.79 1.98
CA GLU A 103 11.02 -2.09 1.41
C GLU A 103 10.74 -3.23 2.40
N THR A 104 11.18 -3.09 3.65
CA THR A 104 10.99 -4.11 4.70
C THR A 104 9.52 -4.33 5.01
N LEU A 105 8.74 -3.26 5.14
CA LEU A 105 7.30 -3.29 5.37
C LEU A 105 6.58 -4.04 4.24
N ASN A 106 6.79 -3.61 3.01
CA ASN A 106 6.07 -4.13 1.84
C ASN A 106 6.53 -5.53 1.40
N SER A 107 7.66 -6.01 1.91
CA SER A 107 8.16 -7.36 1.62
C SER A 107 8.10 -8.27 2.85
N LYS A 108 8.99 -8.05 3.81
CA LYS A 108 9.24 -8.96 4.94
C LYS A 108 8.14 -8.95 5.97
N VAL A 109 7.53 -7.80 6.23
CA VAL A 109 6.43 -7.68 7.21
C VAL A 109 5.12 -8.14 6.57
N ALA A 110 4.80 -7.66 5.37
CA ALA A 110 3.60 -8.09 4.64
C ALA A 110 3.57 -9.63 4.44
N ALA A 111 4.71 -10.26 4.15
CA ALA A 111 4.78 -11.73 4.01
C ALA A 111 4.50 -12.52 5.31
N GLN A 112 4.50 -11.85 6.47
CA GLN A 112 4.17 -12.46 7.77
C GLN A 112 2.74 -12.16 8.23
N MET A 113 1.97 -11.43 7.41
CA MET A 113 0.56 -11.17 7.68
C MET A 113 -0.29 -12.36 7.27
N THR A 114 -1.23 -12.71 8.12
CA THR A 114 -2.34 -13.58 7.75
C THR A 114 -3.40 -12.80 6.96
N ALA A 115 -4.26 -13.51 6.23
CA ALA A 115 -5.40 -12.90 5.56
C ALA A 115 -6.33 -12.19 6.56
N ASP A 116 -6.56 -12.78 7.74
CA ASP A 116 -7.42 -12.20 8.77
C ASP A 116 -6.84 -10.88 9.31
N GLU A 117 -5.52 -10.81 9.52
CA GLU A 117 -4.85 -9.58 9.93
C GLU A 117 -4.93 -8.49 8.86
N PHE A 118 -4.79 -8.88 7.59
CA PHE A 118 -4.95 -7.95 6.47
C PHE A 118 -6.37 -7.38 6.41
N LEU A 119 -7.38 -8.25 6.42
CA LEU A 119 -8.79 -7.86 6.33
C LEU A 119 -9.26 -7.09 7.56
N SER A 120 -8.80 -7.44 8.75
CA SER A 120 -9.11 -6.69 9.98
C SER A 120 -8.56 -5.27 9.95
N ASN A 121 -7.43 -5.07 9.25
CA ASN A 121 -6.82 -3.76 9.10
C ASN A 121 -7.41 -2.98 7.91
N ASP A 122 -7.98 -3.64 6.90
CA ASP A 122 -8.74 -3.03 5.79
C ASP A 122 -10.17 -2.62 6.23
N THR A 123 -10.25 -1.66 7.15
CA THR A 123 -11.50 -1.32 7.87
C THR A 123 -12.65 -0.83 7.00
N THR A 124 -12.37 -0.34 5.79
CA THR A 124 -13.36 0.13 4.82
C THR A 124 -13.71 -0.93 3.77
N GLY A 125 -12.95 -2.03 3.71
CA GLY A 125 -13.04 -3.03 2.66
C GLY A 125 -12.45 -2.59 1.31
N PHE A 126 -11.72 -1.46 1.25
CA PHE A 126 -11.19 -0.92 0.01
C PHE A 126 -10.29 -1.94 -0.73
N MET A 127 -9.35 -2.57 -0.01
CA MET A 127 -8.45 -3.54 -0.63
C MET A 127 -9.15 -4.85 -0.95
N ALA A 128 -10.08 -5.29 -0.10
CA ALA A 128 -10.90 -6.47 -0.38
C ALA A 128 -11.71 -6.31 -1.67
N GLU A 129 -12.36 -5.15 -1.87
CA GLU A 129 -13.07 -4.83 -3.10
C GLU A 129 -12.15 -4.74 -4.31
N PHE A 130 -10.98 -4.12 -4.15
CA PHE A 130 -9.99 -4.02 -5.22
C PHE A 130 -9.51 -5.41 -5.68
N ILE A 131 -9.16 -6.28 -4.74
CA ILE A 131 -8.74 -7.67 -5.04
C ILE A 131 -9.88 -8.43 -5.72
N ALA A 132 -11.12 -8.32 -5.22
CA ALA A 132 -12.28 -8.98 -5.81
C ALA A 132 -12.52 -8.53 -7.27
N LYS A 133 -12.33 -7.24 -7.57
CA LYS A 133 -12.40 -6.71 -8.94
C LYS A 133 -11.32 -7.30 -9.83
N ILE A 134 -10.08 -7.34 -9.37
CA ILE A 134 -8.98 -7.96 -10.13
C ILE A 134 -9.29 -9.44 -10.42
N THR A 135 -9.73 -10.20 -9.42
CA THR A 135 -10.03 -11.63 -9.59
C THR A 135 -11.16 -11.86 -10.59
N LYS A 136 -12.21 -11.04 -10.57
CA LYS A 136 -13.34 -11.16 -11.49
C LYS A 136 -12.94 -10.96 -12.95
N GLU A 137 -12.06 -10.00 -13.23
CA GLU A 137 -11.67 -9.64 -14.60
C GLU A 137 -10.57 -10.55 -15.18
N ILE A 138 -9.88 -11.32 -14.34
CA ILE A 138 -8.85 -12.29 -14.77
C ILE A 138 -9.43 -13.72 -14.91
N SER A 139 -10.62 -13.98 -14.34
CA SER A 139 -11.31 -15.29 -14.40
C SER A 139 -12.11 -15.46 -15.68
#